data_AF-A0A6F8YX50-F1
#
_entry.id   AF-A0A6F8YX50-F1
#
_cell.length_a   1.000
_cell.length_b   1.000
_cell.length_c   1.000
_cell.angle_alpha   90.00
_cell.angle_beta   90.00
_cell.angle_gamma   90.00
#
_symmetry.space_group_name_H-M   'P 1'
#
loop_
_entity.id
_entity.type
_entity.pdbx_description
1 polymer ?
#
loop_
_entity_poly.entity_id
_entity_poly.type
_entity_poly.pdbx_seq_one_letter_code
_entity_poly.pdbx_strand_id
1 'polypeptide(L)'
;MALALMHAIAHDEPATLILNVRNRATLGILDPGAVVEVPCTVDATGAHPTRPDPLPDHAAGLVCAVKAVERSAIEAAVTGSRTAALKAVALHPLVDSVTVARRLLDAYTRHHPQLAYLT
;
A
#
# COMPACT_ATOMS: atom_id res chain seq x y z
N MET A 1 4.61 -16.75 -10.34
CA MET A 1 3.61 -16.42 -9.30
C MET A 1 2.17 -16.50 -9.80
N ALA A 2 1.78 -15.78 -10.86
CA ALA A 2 0.38 -15.77 -11.32
C ALA A 2 -0.19 -17.17 -11.66
N LEU A 3 0.55 -18.00 -12.41
CA LEU A 3 0.09 -19.35 -12.75
C LEU A 3 -0.08 -20.25 -11.52
N ALA A 4 0.86 -20.22 -10.58
CA ALA A 4 0.78 -21.00 -9.35
C ALA A 4 -0.43 -20.60 -8.49
N LEU A 5 -0.72 -19.30 -8.42
CA LEU A 5 -1.93 -18.79 -7.76
C LEU A 5 -3.20 -19.31 -8.46
N MET A 6 -3.24 -19.25 -9.79
CA MET A 6 -4.38 -19.74 -10.57
C MET A 6 -4.59 -21.25 -10.42
N HIS A 7 -3.52 -22.06 -10.43
CA HIS A 7 -3.61 -23.50 -10.19
C HIS A 7 -4.08 -23.82 -8.78
N ALA A 8 -3.53 -23.15 -7.76
CA ALA A 8 -3.93 -23.38 -6.38
C ALA A 8 -5.42 -23.10 -6.16
N ILE A 9 -5.95 -22.04 -6.79
CA ILE A 9 -7.37 -21.72 -6.73
C ILE A 9 -8.22 -22.66 -7.57
N ALA A 10 -7.80 -22.98 -8.80
CA ALA A 10 -8.61 -23.72 -9.77
C ALA A 10 -8.64 -25.24 -9.52
N HIS A 11 -7.56 -25.80 -8.96
CA HIS A 11 -7.36 -27.23 -8.80
C HIS A 11 -7.24 -27.68 -7.34
N ASP A 12 -7.34 -26.75 -6.39
CA ASP A 12 -7.16 -27.02 -4.96
C ASP A 12 -5.79 -27.67 -4.66
N GLU A 13 -4.76 -27.29 -5.42
CA GLU A 13 -3.37 -27.73 -5.23
C GLU A 13 -2.63 -26.69 -4.38
N PRO A 14 -2.42 -26.91 -3.06
CA PRO A 14 -2.01 -25.84 -2.18
C PRO A 14 -0.62 -25.30 -2.52
N ALA A 15 -0.49 -23.97 -2.52
CA ALA A 15 0.78 -23.29 -2.79
C ALA A 15 1.09 -22.24 -1.73
N THR A 16 2.36 -22.13 -1.34
CA THR A 16 2.84 -21.04 -0.47
C THR A 16 3.42 -19.93 -1.32
N LEU A 17 2.80 -18.74 -1.27
CA LEU A 17 3.16 -17.58 -2.09
C LEU A 17 3.21 -16.32 -1.22
N ILE A 18 4.05 -15.35 -1.57
CA ILE A 18 4.02 -14.02 -0.96
C ILE A 18 2.99 -13.18 -1.71
N LEU A 19 1.96 -12.68 -1.02
CA LEU A 19 0.82 -12.00 -1.65
C LEU A 19 0.42 -10.73 -0.91
N ASN A 20 -0.13 -9.77 -1.66
CA ASN A 20 -0.79 -8.59 -1.13
C ASN A 20 -2.20 -8.97 -0.66
N VAL A 21 -2.45 -8.90 0.64
CA VAL A 21 -3.68 -9.33 1.30
C VAL A 21 -4.13 -8.32 2.35
N ARG A 22 -5.41 -8.35 2.72
CA ARG A 22 -5.92 -7.55 3.84
C ARG A 22 -5.27 -8.02 5.15
N ASN A 23 -4.72 -7.08 5.91
CA ASN A 23 -3.92 -7.31 7.11
C ASN A 23 -4.65 -8.14 8.17
N ARG A 24 -5.92 -7.80 8.46
CA ARG A 24 -6.70 -8.37 9.56
C ARG A 24 -5.95 -8.23 10.90
N ALA A 25 -5.27 -9.28 11.34
CA ALA A 25 -4.47 -9.29 12.57
C ALA A 25 -3.02 -9.76 12.33
N THR A 26 -2.57 -9.76 11.07
CA THR A 26 -1.26 -10.31 10.65
C THR A 26 -0.10 -9.46 11.20
N LEU A 27 -0.12 -8.16 10.89
CA LEU A 27 0.82 -7.17 11.42
C LEU A 27 0.10 -6.25 12.41
N GLY A 28 0.43 -6.38 13.69
CA GLY A 28 -0.22 -5.62 14.77
C GLY A 28 0.04 -4.11 14.76
N ILE A 29 1.05 -3.67 14.00
CA ILE A 29 1.38 -2.24 13.84
C ILE A 29 0.49 -1.50 12.83
N LEU A 30 -0.31 -2.25 12.04
CA LEU A 30 -1.21 -1.69 11.02
C LEU A 30 -2.67 -1.99 11.35
N ASP A 31 -3.58 -1.17 10.81
CA ASP A 31 -5.01 -1.41 10.95
C ASP A 31 -5.45 -2.69 10.20
N PRO A 32 -6.60 -3.29 10.57
CA PRO A 32 -7.07 -4.52 9.94
C PRO A 32 -7.39 -4.41 8.44
N GLY A 33 -7.68 -3.19 7.95
CA GLY A 33 -8.02 -2.92 6.56
C GLY A 33 -6.82 -2.71 5.65
N ALA A 34 -5.64 -2.42 6.21
CA ALA A 34 -4.41 -2.20 5.45
C ALA A 34 -4.07 -3.39 4.55
N VAL A 35 -3.54 -3.12 3.35
CA VAL A 35 -2.94 -4.17 2.51
C VAL A 35 -1.49 -4.37 2.93
N VAL A 36 -1.11 -5.63 3.15
CA VAL A 36 0.23 -6.09 3.53
C VAL A 36 0.67 -7.19 2.57
N GLU A 37 1.98 -7.26 2.32
CA GLU A 37 2.59 -8.31 1.51
C GLU A 37 3.27 -9.32 2.45
N VAL A 38 2.70 -10.52 2.54
CA VAL A 38 3.12 -11.55 3.51
C VAL A 38 3.04 -12.95 2.90
N PRO A 39 3.73 -13.95 3.47
CA PRO A 39 3.54 -15.34 3.10
C PRO A 39 2.09 -15.78 3.34
N CYS A 40 1.51 -16.45 2.35
CA CYS A 40 0.16 -16.98 2.36
C CYS A 40 0.18 -18.43 1.88
N THR A 41 -0.62 -19.28 2.51
CA THR A 41 -1.04 -20.56 1.91
C THR A 41 -2.25 -20.26 1.03
N VAL A 42 -2.27 -20.78 -0.19
CA VAL A 42 -3.37 -20.61 -1.12
C VAL A 42 -3.97 -21.96 -1.47
N ASP A 43 -5.30 -22.03 -1.43
CA ASP A 43 -6.12 -23.17 -1.82
C ASP A 43 -7.35 -22.69 -2.63
N ALA A 44 -8.30 -23.58 -2.93
CA ALA A 44 -9.50 -23.23 -3.69
C ALA A 44 -10.39 -22.15 -3.04
N THR A 45 -10.24 -21.91 -1.74
CA THR A 45 -11.00 -20.89 -0.99
C THR A 45 -10.30 -19.53 -0.95
N GLY A 46 -9.06 -19.45 -1.43
CA GLY A 46 -8.30 -18.22 -1.60
C GLY A 46 -7.01 -18.18 -0.80
N ALA A 47 -6.51 -16.97 -0.54
CA ALA A 47 -5.25 -16.75 0.16
C ALA A 47 -5.45 -16.61 1.67
N HIS A 48 -4.73 -17.44 2.42
CA HIS A 48 -4.71 -17.49 3.88
C HIS A 48 -3.37 -16.97 4.40
N PRO A 49 -3.32 -15.75 4.96
CA PRO A 49 -2.08 -15.16 5.44
C PRO A 49 -1.51 -15.96 6.61
N THR A 50 -0.20 -16.21 6.57
CA THR A 50 0.54 -16.74 7.71
C THR A 50 1.07 -15.59 8.54
N ARG A 51 0.97 -15.69 9.87
CA ARG A 51 1.47 -14.65 10.77
C ARG A 51 3.00 -14.69 10.80
N PRO A 52 3.70 -13.63 10.36
CA PRO A 52 5.14 -13.56 10.45
C PRO A 52 5.58 -13.17 11.87
N ASP A 53 6.87 -13.30 12.13
CA ASP A 53 7.50 -12.68 13.30
C ASP A 53 7.32 -11.15 13.28
N PRO A 54 7.31 -10.48 14.44
CA PRO A 54 7.26 -9.03 14.51
C PRO A 54 8.37 -8.39 13.68
N LEU A 55 8.02 -7.31 12.96
CA LEU A 55 9.01 -6.52 12.24
C LEU A 55 9.98 -5.86 13.22
N PRO A 56 11.28 -5.78 12.90
CA PRO A 56 12.21 -4.93 13.63
C PRO A 56 11.73 -3.47 13.62
N ASP A 57 12.04 -2.71 14.68
CA ASP A 57 11.51 -1.35 14.89
C ASP A 57 11.72 -0.40 13.70
N HIS A 58 12.88 -0.46 13.05
CA HIS A 58 13.17 0.38 11.89
C HIS A 58 12.27 0.05 10.68
N ALA A 59 11.99 -1.24 10.46
CA ALA A 59 11.10 -1.70 9.39
C ALA A 59 9.64 -1.35 9.71
N ALA A 60 9.23 -1.48 10.97
CA ALA A 60 7.92 -1.06 11.43
C ALA A 60 7.70 0.46 11.21
N GLY A 61 8.70 1.28 11.55
CA GLY A 61 8.67 2.73 11.30
C GLY A 61 8.48 3.08 9.82
N LEU A 62 9.26 2.44 8.93
CA LEU A 62 9.16 2.66 7.49
C LEU A 62 7.81 2.21 6.93
N VAL A 63 7.32 1.03 7.31
CA VAL A 63 6.03 0.49 6.87
C VAL A 63 4.88 1.43 7.29
N CYS A 64 4.89 1.92 8.53
CA CYS A 64 3.89 2.86 9.01
C CYS A 64 3.94 4.20 8.26
N ALA A 65 5.13 4.73 7.99
CA ALA A 65 5.30 5.97 7.23
C ALA A 65 4.77 5.83 5.80
N VAL A 66 5.15 4.76 5.09
CA VAL A 66 4.68 4.50 3.72
C VAL A 66 3.16 4.24 3.70
N LYS A 67 2.61 3.54 4.69
CA LYS A 67 1.16 3.34 4.77
C LYS A 67 0.39 4.65 4.99
N ALA A 68 0.95 5.59 5.73
CA ALA A 68 0.37 6.93 5.88
C ALA A 68 0.34 7.69 4.54
N VAL A 69 1.40 7.57 3.73
CA VAL A 69 1.45 8.14 2.37
C VAL A 69 0.35 7.56 1.50
N GLU A 70 0.24 6.24 1.44
CA GLU A 70 -0.79 5.55 0.64
C GLU A 70 -2.20 5.99 1.03
N ARG A 71 -2.50 6.09 2.33
CA ARG A 71 -3.82 6.54 2.79
C ARG A 71 -4.12 7.97 2.35
N SER A 72 -3.16 8.89 2.45
CA SER A 72 -3.34 10.27 1.97
C SER A 72 -3.47 10.34 0.44
N ALA A 73 -2.78 9.46 -0.30
CA ALA A 73 -2.93 9.36 -1.75
C ALA A 73 -4.32 8.83 -2.15
N ILE A 74 -4.83 7.81 -1.44
CA ILE A 74 -6.19 7.28 -1.62
C ILE A 74 -7.22 8.36 -1.30
N GLU A 75 -7.06 9.09 -0.19
CA GLU A 75 -7.94 10.20 0.17
C GLU A 75 -7.98 11.25 -0.95
N ALA A 76 -6.82 11.65 -1.48
CA ALA A 76 -6.73 12.58 -2.60
C ALA A 76 -7.45 12.06 -3.85
N ALA A 77 -7.24 10.79 -4.21
CA ALA A 77 -7.85 10.18 -5.38
C ALA A 77 -9.38 10.05 -5.27
N VAL A 78 -9.89 9.74 -4.08
CA VAL A 78 -11.33 9.55 -3.83
C VAL A 78 -12.06 10.88 -3.70
N THR A 79 -11.43 11.88 -3.08
CA THR A 79 -12.10 13.16 -2.74
C THR A 79 -11.75 14.31 -3.70
N GLY A 80 -10.68 14.18 -4.49
CA GLY A 80 -10.10 15.29 -5.24
C GLY A 80 -9.35 16.31 -4.37
N SER A 81 -9.07 16.01 -3.09
CA SER A 81 -8.39 16.95 -2.19
C SER A 81 -6.93 17.16 -2.59
N ARG A 82 -6.59 18.37 -3.06
CA ARG A 82 -5.21 18.76 -3.32
C ARG A 82 -4.38 18.83 -2.03
N THR A 83 -5.00 19.10 -0.89
CA THR A 83 -4.34 19.08 0.42
C THR A 83 -3.92 17.67 0.81
N ALA A 84 -4.79 16.67 0.59
CA ALA A 84 -4.45 15.26 0.83
C ALA A 84 -3.34 14.80 -0.12
N ALA A 85 -3.37 15.23 -1.40
CA ALA A 85 -2.32 14.93 -2.36
C ALA A 85 -0.96 15.51 -1.91
N LEU A 86 -0.95 16.78 -1.47
CA LEU A 86 0.26 17.41 -0.96
C LEU A 86 0.79 16.69 0.27
N LYS A 87 -0.10 16.29 1.19
CA LYS A 87 0.27 15.52 2.37
C LYS A 87 0.90 14.17 2.00
N ALA A 88 0.34 13.46 1.02
CA ALA A 88 0.91 12.19 0.55
C ALA A 88 2.34 12.38 0.02
N VAL A 89 2.56 13.37 -0.85
CA VAL A 89 3.89 13.66 -1.40
C VAL A 89 4.86 14.09 -0.30
N ALA A 90 4.43 14.95 0.62
CA ALA A 90 5.28 15.47 1.69
C ALA A 90 5.66 14.43 2.75
N LEU A 91 4.83 13.41 2.98
CA LEU A 91 5.12 12.33 3.91
C LEU A 91 6.03 11.26 3.31
N HIS A 92 6.25 11.24 1.99
CA HIS A 92 7.02 10.19 1.35
C HIS A 92 8.49 10.27 1.80
N PRO A 93 9.10 9.17 2.30
CA PRO A 93 10.49 9.18 2.80
C PRO A 93 11.57 9.60 1.80
N LEU A 94 11.22 9.82 0.54
CA LEU A 94 12.12 10.25 -0.54
C LEU A 94 11.94 11.73 -0.89
N VAL A 95 11.04 12.43 -0.20
CA VAL A 95 10.75 13.85 -0.40
C VAL A 95 11.30 14.63 0.79
N ASP A 96 12.32 15.42 0.52
CA ASP A 96 13.15 16.09 1.53
C ASP A 96 12.42 17.17 2.35
N SER A 97 11.42 17.83 1.76
CA SER A 97 10.67 18.88 2.47
C SER A 97 9.31 19.15 1.86
N VAL A 98 8.44 19.82 2.63
CA VAL A 98 7.13 20.31 2.17
C VAL A 98 7.28 21.27 0.99
N THR A 99 8.35 22.08 0.95
CA THR A 99 8.64 22.98 -0.17
C THR A 99 8.90 22.20 -1.46
N VAL A 100 9.69 21.13 -1.39
CA VAL A 100 9.91 20.22 -2.51
C VAL A 100 8.62 19.51 -2.90
N ALA A 101 7.83 19.04 -1.92
CA ALA A 101 6.54 18.38 -2.16
C ALA A 101 5.55 19.25 -2.95
N ARG A 102 5.44 20.56 -2.60
CA ARG A 102 4.59 21.50 -3.34
C ARG A 102 5.04 21.65 -4.79
N ARG A 103 6.34 21.84 -5.00
CA ARG A 103 6.93 21.96 -6.35
C ARG A 103 6.70 20.70 -7.18
N LEU A 104 6.84 19.52 -6.57
CA LEU A 104 6.56 18.24 -7.21
C LEU A 104 5.09 18.13 -7.59
N LEU A 105 4.17 18.39 -6.67
CA LEU A 105 2.73 18.31 -6.95
C LEU A 105 2.33 19.27 -8.08
N ASP A 106 2.81 20.51 -8.05
CA ASP A 106 2.57 21.51 -9.11
C ASP A 106 3.17 21.10 -10.46
N ALA A 107 4.32 20.40 -10.46
CA ALA A 107 4.88 19.84 -11.66
C ALA A 107 4.03 18.66 -12.18
N TYR A 108 3.61 17.74 -11.31
CA TYR A 108 2.77 16.60 -11.68
C TYR A 108 1.44 17.05 -12.25
N THR A 109 0.72 17.96 -11.60
CA THR A 109 -0.57 18.46 -12.11
C THR A 109 -0.43 19.17 -13.46
N ARG A 110 0.69 19.85 -13.73
CA ARG A 110 0.93 20.48 -15.04
C ARG A 110 1.22 19.49 -16.16
N HIS A 111 1.95 18.40 -15.87
CA HIS A 111 2.37 17.43 -16.90
C HIS A 111 1.38 16.27 -17.07
N HIS A 112 0.48 16.06 -16.11
CA HIS A 112 -0.51 14.99 -16.13
C HIS A 112 -1.93 15.58 -16.05
N PRO A 113 -2.58 15.83 -17.21
CA PRO A 113 -3.94 16.36 -17.25
C PRO A 113 -4.95 15.53 -16.47
N GLN A 114 -4.69 14.24 -16.27
CA GLN A 114 -5.52 13.34 -15.46
C GLN A 114 -5.59 13.76 -13.99
N LEU A 115 -4.70 14.64 -13.51
CA LEU A 115 -4.70 15.16 -12.14
C LEU A 115 -5.43 16.50 -11.99
N ALA A 116 -6.07 17.00 -13.05
CA ALA A 116 -6.81 18.27 -13.02
C ALA A 116 -8.02 18.28 -12.08
N TYR A 117 -8.46 17.12 -11.58
CA TYR A 117 -9.54 16.99 -10.59
C TYR A 117 -9.10 17.38 -9.17
N LEU A 118 -7.80 17.55 -8.93
CA LEU A 118 -7.29 17.94 -7.61
C LEU A 118 -7.57 19.43 -7.37
N THR A 119 -8.48 19.73 -6.44
CA THR A 119 -8.90 21.09 -6.07
C THR A 119 -8.52 21.45 -4.64
#